data_AF-A0A8J4XMK1-F1
#
_entry.id   AF-A0A8J4XMK1-F1
#
_cell.length_a   1.000
_cell.length_b   1.000
_cell.length_c   1.000
_cell.angle_alpha   90.00
_cell.angle_beta   90.00
_cell.angle_gamma   90.00
#
_symmetry.space_group_name_H-M   'P 1'
#
loop_
_entity.id
_entity.type
_entity.pdbx_description
1 polymer ?
#
loop_
_entity_poly.entity_id
_entity_poly.type
_entity_poly.pdbx_seq_one_letter_code
_entity_poly.pdbx_strand_id
1 'polypeptide(L)'
;MLPDKCSVTEEGKQCANPPEFIVSIVDRKDEYMVGVTCGKHKQIVSGKIGILQKEGKIHDGTINFAPVKAVGTDCIHGDEEDFVQIDMKNPKSLN
;
A
#
# COMPACT_ATOMS: atom_id res chain seq x y z
N MET A 1 -7.75 -3.68 4.42
CA MET A 1 -7.14 -4.68 3.51
C MET A 1 -7.09 -4.10 2.11
N LEU A 2 -6.03 -4.39 1.35
CA LEU A 2 -5.96 -4.06 -0.08
C LEU A 2 -6.89 -4.99 -0.86
N PRO A 3 -7.45 -4.56 -2.00
CA PRO A 3 -8.28 -5.43 -2.83
C PRO A 3 -7.44 -6.53 -3.50
N ASP A 4 -8.05 -7.67 -3.77
CA ASP A 4 -7.38 -8.82 -4.40
C ASP A 4 -7.07 -8.61 -5.89
N LYS A 5 -7.61 -7.55 -6.49
CA LYS A 5 -7.57 -7.30 -7.93
C LYS A 5 -7.19 -5.85 -8.24
N CYS A 6 -6.46 -5.68 -9.33
CA CYS A 6 -6.17 -4.40 -9.96
C CYS A 6 -7.45 -3.60 -10.24
N SER A 7 -7.36 -2.26 -10.17
CA SER A 7 -8.50 -1.35 -10.40
C SER A 7 -8.87 -1.18 -11.89
N VAL A 8 -8.16 -1.80 -12.82
CA VAL A 8 -8.39 -1.64 -14.26
C VAL A 8 -9.43 -2.63 -14.78
N THR A 9 -10.38 -2.09 -15.54
CA THR A 9 -11.35 -2.83 -16.36
C THR A 9 -11.00 -2.66 -17.84
N GLU A 10 -10.85 -3.77 -18.56
CA GLU A 10 -10.65 -3.82 -20.01
C GLU A 10 -11.78 -4.66 -20.62
N GLU A 11 -12.40 -4.16 -21.68
CA GLU A 11 -13.50 -4.87 -22.38
C GLU A 11 -14.64 -5.34 -21.45
N GLY A 12 -14.94 -4.54 -20.42
CA GLY A 12 -15.96 -4.85 -19.41
C GLY A 12 -15.55 -5.89 -18.38
N LYS A 13 -14.34 -6.45 -18.46
CA LYS A 13 -13.80 -7.42 -17.50
C LYS A 13 -12.78 -6.75 -16.58
N GLN A 14 -12.96 -6.94 -15.28
CA GLN A 14 -11.97 -6.51 -14.30
C GLN A 14 -10.71 -7.36 -14.44
N CYS A 15 -9.54 -6.70 -14.41
CA CYS A 15 -8.26 -7.38 -14.37
C CYS A 15 -8.20 -8.35 -13.17
N ALA A 16 -7.78 -9.59 -13.42
CA ALA A 16 -7.68 -10.63 -12.38
C ALA A 16 -6.35 -10.60 -11.61
N ASN A 17 -5.38 -9.79 -12.06
CA ASN A 17 -4.07 -9.74 -11.40
C ASN A 17 -4.18 -8.98 -10.07
N PRO A 18 -3.46 -9.44 -9.02
CA PRO A 18 -3.36 -8.70 -7.78
C PRO A 18 -2.65 -7.35 -8.01
N PRO A 19 -2.96 -6.34 -7.18
CA PRO A 19 -2.25 -5.07 -7.24
C PRO A 19 -0.81 -5.21 -6.76
N GLU A 20 0.11 -4.65 -7.53
CA GLU A 20 1.54 -4.58 -7.18
C GLU A 20 1.91 -3.16 -6.73
N PHE A 21 1.10 -2.16 -7.07
CA PHE A 21 1.36 -0.75 -6.79
C PHE A 21 0.12 -0.04 -6.25
N ILE A 22 0.33 0.79 -5.23
CA ILE A 22 -0.58 1.86 -4.85
C ILE A 22 -0.29 3.05 -5.76
N VAL A 23 -1.35 3.67 -6.27
CA VAL A 23 -1.28 4.84 -7.14
C VAL A 23 -1.81 6.03 -6.38
N SER A 24 -1.03 7.09 -6.36
CA SER A 24 -1.35 8.35 -5.70
C SER A 24 -0.98 9.53 -6.60
N ILE A 25 -1.52 10.69 -6.26
CA ILE A 25 -1.13 11.95 -6.86
C ILE A 25 -0.52 12.81 -5.77
N VAL A 26 0.67 13.31 -6.05
CA VAL A 26 1.44 14.20 -5.18
C VAL A 26 1.29 15.63 -5.69
N ASP A 27 0.70 16.49 -4.88
CA ASP A 27 0.60 17.93 -5.13
C ASP A 27 1.23 18.71 -3.98
N ARG A 28 2.37 19.36 -4.26
CA ARG A 28 3.18 20.13 -3.32
C ARG A 28 3.56 19.34 -2.06
N LYS A 29 2.74 19.41 -1.02
CA LYS A 29 2.95 18.78 0.30
C LYS A 29 1.92 17.70 0.62
N ASP A 30 0.89 17.57 -0.21
CA ASP A 30 -0.18 16.61 0.00
C ASP A 30 -0.03 15.46 -1.00
N GLU A 31 -0.39 14.26 -0.53
CA GLU A 31 -0.45 13.06 -1.36
C GLU A 31 -1.78 12.37 -1.08
N TYR A 32 -2.51 12.04 -2.15
CA TYR A 32 -3.77 11.33 -2.03
C TYR A 32 -3.78 10.11 -2.93
N MET A 33 -4.24 8.99 -2.37
CA MET A 33 -4.37 7.73 -3.08
C MET A 33 -5.56 7.78 -4.03
N VAL A 34 -5.34 7.36 -5.28
CA VAL A 34 -6.39 7.31 -6.32
C VAL A 34 -6.74 5.88 -6.74
N GLY A 35 -5.90 4.90 -6.44
CA GLY A 35 -6.22 3.50 -6.72
C GLY A 35 -5.05 2.55 -6.57
N VAL A 36 -5.21 1.34 -7.13
CA VAL A 36 -4.17 0.32 -7.15
C VAL A 36 -4.06 -0.32 -8.53
N THR A 37 -2.87 -0.78 -8.91
CA THR A 37 -2.65 -1.37 -10.23
C THR A 37 -1.63 -2.50 -10.21
N CYS A 38 -1.74 -3.42 -11.17
CA CYS A 38 -0.68 -4.38 -11.46
C CYS A 38 0.38 -3.75 -12.38
N GLY A 39 1.56 -4.35 -12.49
CA GLY A 39 2.67 -3.84 -13.29
C GLY A 39 2.31 -3.68 -14.77
N LYS A 40 1.50 -4.61 -15.31
CA LYS A 40 1.05 -4.57 -16.71
C LYS A 40 0.18 -3.34 -17.03
N HIS A 41 -0.53 -2.81 -16.04
CA HIS A 41 -1.51 -1.73 -16.24
C HIS A 41 -1.02 -0.34 -15.81
N LYS A 42 0.25 -0.19 -15.43
CA LYS A 42 0.82 1.12 -15.03
C LYS A 42 0.60 2.22 -16.06
N GLN A 43 0.90 1.94 -17.33
CA GLN A 43 0.81 2.95 -18.40
C GLN A 43 -0.63 3.37 -18.68
N ILE A 44 -1.56 2.41 -18.68
CA ILE A 44 -2.99 2.68 -18.87
C ILE A 44 -3.53 3.55 -17.72
N VAL A 45 -3.16 3.24 -16.48
CA VAL A 45 -3.56 4.04 -15.32
C VAL A 45 -2.96 5.45 -15.38
N SER A 46 -1.68 5.58 -15.72
CA SER A 46 -1.03 6.89 -15.87
C SER A 46 -1.72 7.75 -16.93
N GLY A 47 -2.06 7.17 -18.09
CA GLY A 47 -2.78 7.86 -19.15
C GLY A 47 -4.18 8.32 -18.72
N LYS A 48 -4.94 7.45 -18.05
CA LYS A 48 -6.28 7.78 -17.54
C LYS A 48 -6.23 8.90 -16.50
N ILE A 49 -5.31 8.84 -15.55
CA ILE A 49 -5.11 9.90 -14.55
C ILE A 49 -4.76 11.23 -15.24
N GLY A 50 -3.85 11.22 -16.22
CA GLY A 50 -3.50 12.43 -16.96
C GLY A 50 -4.67 13.04 -17.73
N ILE A 51 -5.60 12.23 -18.25
CA ILE A 51 -6.84 12.73 -18.86
C ILE A 51 -7.76 13.35 -17.80
N LEU A 52 -7.95 12.66 -16.67
CA LEU A 52 -8.82 13.14 -15.59
C LEU A 52 -8.32 14.45 -14.97
N GLN A 53 -7.00 14.63 -14.85
CA GLN A 53 -6.39 15.91 -14.43
C GLN A 53 -6.68 17.02 -15.44
N LYS A 54 -6.44 16.78 -16.73
CA LYS A 54 -6.75 17.75 -17.81
C LYS A 54 -8.22 18.13 -17.87
N GLU A 55 -9.12 17.20 -17.56
CA GLU A 55 -10.56 17.43 -17.50
C GLU A 55 -11.01 18.09 -16.18
N GLY A 56 -10.10 18.32 -15.23
CA GLY A 56 -10.40 18.90 -13.92
C GLY A 56 -11.23 18.00 -13.01
N LYS A 57 -11.28 16.69 -13.28
CA LYS A 57 -12.04 15.72 -12.48
C LYS A 57 -11.30 15.25 -11.24
N ILE A 58 -9.97 15.32 -11.25
CA ILE A 58 -9.08 15.06 -10.12
C ILE A 58 -8.01 16.14 -10.06
N HIS A 59 -7.40 16.33 -8.89
CA HIS A 59 -6.45 17.42 -8.65
C HIS A 59 -5.18 17.25 -9.50
N ASP A 60 -4.64 18.35 -10.01
CA ASP A 60 -3.35 18.35 -10.70
C ASP A 60 -2.22 17.93 -9.76
N GLY A 61 -1.20 17.28 -10.31
CA GLY A 61 -0.08 16.79 -9.53
C GLY A 61 0.68 15.68 -10.24
N THR A 62 1.75 15.20 -9.61
CA THR A 62 2.60 14.14 -10.16
C THR A 62 2.08 12.78 -9.73
N ILE A 63 1.98 11.85 -10.68
CA ILE A 63 1.54 10.47 -10.39
C ILE A 63 2.70 9.72 -9.73
N ASN A 64 2.43 9.13 -8.56
CA ASN A 64 3.36 8.28 -7.85
C ASN A 64 2.86 6.82 -7.84
N PHE A 65 3.81 5.89 -7.96
CA PHE A 65 3.54 4.44 -7.94
C PHE A 65 4.38 3.79 -6.85
N ALA A 66 3.80 3.58 -5.68
CA ALA A 66 4.46 2.94 -4.56
C ALA A 66 4.23 1.42 -4.60
N PRO A 67 5.27 0.57 -4.55
CA PRO A 67 5.08 -0.87 -4.51
C PRO A 67 4.35 -1.29 -3.23
N VAL A 68 3.38 -2.20 -3.38
CA VAL A 68 2.69 -2.81 -2.24
C VAL A 68 3.68 -3.66 -1.45
N LYS A 69 3.70 -3.47 -0.13
CA LYS A 69 4.46 -4.29 0.80
C LYS A 69 3.49 -5.10 1.64
N ALA A 70 3.62 -6.42 1.60
CA ALA A 70 2.92 -7.28 2.54
C ALA A 70 3.55 -7.09 3.93
N VAL A 71 2.75 -6.69 4.91
CA VAL A 71 3.16 -6.64 6.32
C VAL A 71 2.42 -7.77 7.01
N GLY A 72 3.17 -8.80 7.41
CA GLY A 72 2.70 -9.79 8.36
C GLY A 72 2.92 -9.24 9.76
N THR A 73 1.85 -9.13 10.53
CA THR A 73 1.94 -8.85 11.97
C THR A 73 1.51 -10.10 12.70
N ASP A 74 2.32 -10.56 13.65
CA ASP A 74 1.87 -11.58 14.58
C ASP A 74 0.74 -10.99 15.43
N CYS A 75 -0.35 -11.74 15.57
CA CYS A 75 -1.48 -11.35 16.38
C CYS A 75 -1.13 -11.57 17.85
N ILE A 76 -0.60 -10.53 18.50
CA ILE A 76 -0.33 -10.52 19.94
C ILE A 76 -1.66 -10.18 20.65
N HIS A 77 -2.17 -11.11 21.45
CA HIS A 77 -3.41 -10.93 22.22
C HIS A 77 -3.19 -10.10 23.49
N GLY A 78 -1.94 -10.02 23.98
CA GLY A 78 -1.55 -9.20 25.13
C GLY A 78 -1.92 -9.82 26.47
N ASP A 79 -2.16 -11.13 26.51
CA ASP A 79 -2.32 -11.89 27.76
C ASP A 79 -0.97 -12.38 28.30
N GLU A 80 -0.97 -12.95 29.50
CA GLU A 80 0.24 -13.39 30.23
C GLU A 80 1.09 -14.39 29.41
N GLU A 81 0.51 -15.10 28.44
CA GLU A 81 1.22 -16.06 27.58
C GLU A 81 2.06 -15.37 26.49
N ASP A 82 1.73 -14.12 26.13
CA ASP A 82 2.46 -13.31 25.16
C ASP A 82 3.64 -12.52 25.74
N PHE A 83 3.79 -12.49 27.08
CA PHE A 83 4.90 -11.77 27.72
C PHE A 83 6.18 -12.61 27.70
N VAL A 84 7.18 -12.17 26.93
CA VAL A 84 8.54 -12.69 27.02
C VAL A 84 9.16 -12.25 28.35
N GLN A 85 9.34 -13.17 29.30
CA GLN A 85 10.14 -12.93 30.49
C GLN A 85 11.62 -12.77 30.09
N ILE A 86 12.05 -11.52 29.96
CA ILE A 86 13.47 -11.18 29.89
C ILE A 86 14.06 -11.41 31.28
N ASP A 87 14.63 -12.60 31.50
CA ASP A 87 15.45 -12.90 32.67
C ASP A 87 16.62 -11.90 32.72
N MET A 88 16.46 -10.84 33.52
CA MET A 88 17.56 -10.00 33.93
C MET A 88 18.46 -10.81 34.86
N LYS A 89 19.33 -11.66 34.31
CA LYS A 89 20.46 -12.21 35.05
C LYS A 89 21.36 -11.04 35.44
N ASN A 90 21.15 -10.54 36.65
CA ASN A 90 21.97 -9.53 37.29
C ASN A 90 23.35 -10.15 37.58
N PRO A 91 24.46 -9.71 36.93
CA PRO A 91 25.76 -10.37 37.07
C PRO A 91 26.52 -9.94 38.34
N LYS A 92 25.85 -9.80 39.48
CA LYS A 92 26.47 -9.40 40.75
C LYS A 92 25.85 -10.10 41.95
N SER A 93 26.32 -11.31 42.24
CA SER A 93 26.63 -11.79 43.59
C SER A 93 27.02 -13.28 43.52
N LEU A 94 28.27 -13.54 43.16
CA LEU A 94 28.97 -14.70 43.68
C LEU A 94 30.13 -14.12 44.48
N ASN A 95 30.01 -14.26 45.81
CA ASN A 95 31.08 -14.06 46.78
C ASN A 95 32.24 -15.00 46.47
#